data_AF-A0A3L8B790-F1
#
_entry.id   AF-A0A3L8B790-F1
#
_cell.length_a   1.000
_cell.length_b   1.000
_cell.length_c   1.000
_cell.angle_alpha   90.00
_cell.angle_beta   90.00
_cell.angle_gamma   90.00
#
_symmetry.space_group_name_H-M   'P 1'
#
loop_
_entity.id
_entity.type
_entity.pdbx_description
1 polymer ?
#
loop_
_entity_poly.entity_id
_entity_poly.type
_entity_poly.pdbx_seq_one_letter_code
_entity_poly.pdbx_strand_id
1 'polypeptide(L)'
;MACAGVARAAEESRPGLLLPDPTLPAIALAPSPSPPPGLPRLDAEPPQHVPARLPDLQSSRTPAEGADPFLSYPRLEDIYVPRARPGYVDQGVTYLLDSRRTISSAVSLMGERMDAYFAGDHSWDTENDTYLRLRLSQKWIEGGHLEPELDYKFRLDLPGTKQRYRLVLAYQEDNEQTLEERERSSETARPPEERSLFAGLLRTLGDESGNWETKLSAGVKVKLPPDPFVRSSGKRLFSIGDFWEFRFQSILEWFNSSGVHAGTDFIFERIVAQQFLFRAGTYLDWRDEKDTLEFGQKFSLFQDLGPRDAIGYHLGIFGNSYSHSQIDTYYISADYRRDLYKDWLYMNVVPELAFPREEDFTGVASLTVSFEIFFR
;
A
#
# COMPACT_ATOMS: atom_id res chain seq x y z
N MET A 1 -41.14 -39.36 -35.63
CA MET A 1 -42.52 -38.98 -35.27
C MET A 1 -42.51 -37.48 -35.05
N ALA A 2 -43.27 -36.76 -35.87
CA ALA A 2 -43.20 -35.31 -36.06
C ALA A 2 -44.16 -34.55 -35.13
N CYS A 3 -43.85 -33.27 -34.85
CA CYS A 3 -44.74 -32.09 -34.75
C CYS A 3 -43.88 -30.91 -34.26
N ALA A 4 -43.52 -29.93 -35.10
CA ALA A 4 -44.26 -28.69 -35.42
C ALA A 4 -44.40 -27.76 -34.19
N GLY A 5 -43.93 -26.51 -34.12
CA GLY A 5 -43.51 -25.53 -35.12
C GLY A 5 -44.38 -24.28 -34.97
N VAL A 6 -43.81 -23.11 -34.60
CA VAL A 6 -44.36 -21.77 -34.92
C VAL A 6 -43.22 -20.75 -34.95
N ALA A 7 -43.10 -20.05 -36.07
CA ALA A 7 -42.28 -18.87 -36.31
C ALA A 7 -43.17 -17.61 -36.39
N ARG A 8 -42.63 -16.44 -36.05
CA ARG A 8 -43.12 -15.11 -36.49
C ARG A 8 -41.99 -14.08 -36.28
N ALA A 9 -41.31 -13.67 -37.37
CA ALA A 9 -41.42 -12.38 -38.08
C ALA A 9 -41.02 -11.17 -37.20
N ALA A 10 -39.86 -10.53 -37.35
CA ALA A 10 -39.36 -9.71 -38.47
C ALA A 10 -40.18 -8.42 -38.67
N GLU A 11 -39.63 -7.30 -38.17
CA GLU A 11 -40.04 -5.95 -38.57
C GLU A 11 -38.78 -5.07 -38.71
N GLU A 12 -38.28 -5.00 -39.94
CA GLU A 12 -37.39 -3.96 -40.43
C GLU A 12 -38.20 -2.68 -40.63
N SER A 13 -37.73 -1.55 -40.08
CA SER A 13 -38.13 -0.23 -40.56
C SER A 13 -36.88 0.59 -40.92
N ARG A 14 -36.97 1.18 -42.12
CA ARG A 14 -35.92 1.78 -42.94
C ARG A 14 -35.40 3.13 -42.41
N PRO A 15 -34.23 3.58 -42.91
CA PRO A 15 -33.52 4.74 -42.38
C PRO A 15 -34.07 6.06 -42.94
N GLY A 16 -34.25 7.04 -42.05
CA GLY A 16 -34.56 8.42 -42.41
C GLY A 16 -33.30 9.18 -42.81
N LEU A 17 -33.27 9.59 -44.08
CA LEU A 17 -32.35 10.55 -44.67
C LEU A 17 -32.68 11.96 -44.13
N LEU A 18 -31.71 12.67 -43.55
CA LEU A 18 -31.75 14.14 -43.41
C LEU A 18 -30.34 14.72 -43.61
N LEU A 19 -30.31 15.69 -44.51
CA LEU A 19 -29.18 16.41 -45.10
C LEU A 19 -28.38 17.26 -44.07
N PRO A 20 -27.17 17.72 -44.43
CA PRO A 20 -26.18 18.21 -43.47
C PRO A 20 -26.46 19.65 -43.05
N ASP A 21 -26.37 19.88 -41.74
CA ASP A 21 -26.40 21.21 -41.12
C ASP A 21 -24.98 21.82 -41.16
N PRO A 22 -24.76 23.00 -41.77
CA PRO A 22 -23.44 23.59 -41.91
C PRO A 22 -23.22 24.62 -40.79
N THR A 23 -22.74 24.20 -39.63
CA THR A 23 -22.30 25.13 -38.58
C THR A 23 -21.06 24.63 -37.84
N LEU A 24 -19.89 24.87 -38.44
CA LEU A 24 -18.62 24.89 -37.72
C LEU A 24 -18.61 26.11 -36.78
N PRO A 25 -18.45 25.98 -35.45
CA PRO A 25 -18.06 27.11 -34.64
C PRO A 25 -16.55 27.37 -34.82
N ALA A 26 -16.25 28.64 -35.11
CA ALA A 26 -14.90 29.17 -35.25
C ALA A 26 -14.05 28.87 -34.01
N ILE A 27 -12.80 28.46 -34.24
CA ILE A 27 -11.74 28.41 -33.24
C ILE A 27 -11.51 29.85 -32.76
N ALA A 28 -12.00 30.15 -31.56
CA ALA A 28 -11.69 31.40 -30.87
C ALA A 28 -10.23 31.33 -30.40
N LEU A 29 -9.39 32.22 -30.95
CA LEU A 29 -8.08 32.53 -30.37
C LEU A 29 -8.30 33.03 -28.94
N ALA A 30 -7.75 32.30 -27.96
CA ALA A 30 -7.66 32.78 -26.58
C ALA A 30 -6.78 34.05 -26.54
N PRO A 31 -7.21 35.13 -25.84
CA PRO A 31 -6.33 36.27 -25.60
C PRO A 31 -5.23 35.87 -24.61
N SER A 32 -4.00 36.25 -24.94
CA SER A 32 -2.82 36.11 -24.08
C SER A 32 -3.08 36.69 -22.68
N PRO A 33 -2.71 36.01 -21.59
CA PRO A 33 -2.83 36.59 -20.26
C PRO A 33 -1.85 37.76 -20.09
N SER A 34 -2.37 38.88 -19.60
CA SER A 34 -1.60 40.03 -19.12
C SER A 34 -0.71 39.65 -17.93
N PRO A 35 0.51 40.19 -17.81
CA PRO A 35 1.41 39.87 -16.71
C PRO A 35 0.93 40.50 -15.38
N PRO A 36 1.22 39.87 -14.23
CA PRO A 36 0.87 40.41 -12.92
C PRO A 36 1.71 41.65 -12.56
N PRO A 37 1.16 42.60 -11.79
CA PRO A 37 1.90 43.77 -11.34
C PRO A 37 2.75 43.47 -10.09
N GLY A 38 3.98 44.01 -10.06
CA GLY A 38 4.66 44.36 -8.82
C GLY A 38 5.68 43.37 -8.26
N LEU A 39 6.93 43.46 -8.72
CA LEU A 39 8.12 43.21 -7.90
C LEU A 39 9.03 44.46 -7.98
N PRO A 40 9.66 44.88 -6.87
CA PRO A 40 10.40 46.12 -6.81
C PRO A 40 11.65 46.11 -7.72
N ARG A 41 11.85 47.23 -8.43
CA ARG A 41 13.09 47.56 -9.15
C ARG A 41 14.25 47.55 -8.16
N LEU A 42 15.26 46.73 -8.43
CA LEU A 42 16.62 46.97 -7.95
C LEU A 42 17.21 48.07 -8.83
N ASP A 43 17.38 49.27 -8.25
CA ASP A 43 18.07 50.38 -8.89
C ASP A 43 19.55 49.99 -9.09
N ALA A 44 19.95 49.86 -10.35
CA ALA A 44 21.34 49.70 -10.73
C ALA A 44 22.03 51.07 -10.69
N GLU A 45 22.83 51.30 -9.65
CA GLU A 45 23.79 52.40 -9.60
C GLU A 45 24.92 52.17 -10.64
N PRO A 46 25.37 53.20 -11.36
CA PRO A 46 26.47 53.08 -12.30
C PRO A 46 27.83 52.95 -11.58
N PRO A 47 28.81 52.24 -12.14
CA PRO A 47 30.06 51.95 -11.46
C PRO A 47 30.92 53.21 -11.28
N GLN A 48 31.27 53.51 -10.03
CA GLN A 48 32.23 54.56 -9.67
C GLN A 48 33.65 54.17 -10.08
N HIS A 49 34.30 55.02 -10.89
CA HIS A 49 35.73 54.97 -11.18
C HIS A 49 36.53 55.37 -9.95
N VAL A 50 37.30 54.43 -9.38
CA VAL A 50 38.40 54.74 -8.45
C VAL A 50 39.71 54.34 -9.13
N PRO A 51 40.65 55.29 -9.34
CA PRO A 51 41.91 55.00 -10.02
C PRO A 51 42.82 54.13 -9.15
N ALA A 52 43.41 53.10 -9.77
CA ALA A 52 44.37 52.22 -9.13
C ALA A 52 45.65 53.00 -8.75
N ARG A 53 45.86 53.18 -7.44
CA ARG A 53 47.13 53.66 -6.89
C ARG A 53 48.07 52.44 -6.77
N LEU A 54 49.14 52.43 -7.57
CA LEU A 54 50.25 51.50 -7.43
C LEU A 54 50.94 51.74 -6.06
N PRO A 55 51.15 50.73 -5.22
CA PRO A 55 51.96 50.90 -4.01
C PRO A 55 53.44 51.05 -4.37
N ASP A 56 54.13 51.93 -3.62
CA ASP A 56 55.56 52.20 -3.74
C ASP A 56 56.42 50.92 -3.57
N LEU A 57 57.30 50.67 -4.54
CA LEU A 57 58.35 49.65 -4.45
C LEU A 57 59.43 50.10 -3.45
N GLN A 58 59.23 49.79 -2.17
CA GLN A 58 60.35 49.79 -1.22
C GLN A 58 61.22 48.56 -1.46
N SER A 59 62.49 48.82 -1.78
CA SER A 59 63.54 47.84 -2.02
C SER A 59 63.65 46.82 -0.89
N SER A 60 63.31 45.57 -1.16
CA SER A 60 63.59 44.45 -0.27
C SER A 60 65.10 44.17 -0.21
N ARG A 61 65.61 44.20 1.01
CA ARG A 61 66.91 43.66 1.43
C ARG A 61 67.14 42.29 0.79
N THR A 62 68.32 42.08 0.22
CA THR A 62 68.81 40.79 -0.24
C THR A 62 68.84 39.78 0.92
N PRO A 63 68.18 38.62 0.80
CA PRO A 63 68.50 37.46 1.62
C PRO A 63 69.10 36.34 0.74
N ALA A 64 70.24 35.84 1.22
CA ALA A 64 70.87 34.54 0.97
C ALA A 64 70.70 33.85 -0.41
N GLU A 65 71.83 33.77 -1.11
CA GLU A 65 72.12 32.85 -2.19
C GLU A 65 71.74 31.41 -1.79
N GLY A 66 70.78 30.80 -2.51
CA GLY A 66 70.45 29.37 -2.38
C GLY A 66 68.99 28.96 -2.14
N ALA A 67 68.01 29.87 -2.15
CA ALA A 67 66.60 29.50 -2.05
C ALA A 67 65.88 29.64 -3.40
N ASP A 68 65.41 28.52 -3.96
CA ASP A 68 64.57 28.50 -5.16
C ASP A 68 63.23 29.24 -4.86
N PRO A 69 62.92 30.34 -5.56
CA PRO A 69 61.76 31.19 -5.28
C PRO A 69 60.41 30.53 -5.59
N PHE A 70 60.40 29.28 -6.08
CA PHE A 70 59.17 28.52 -6.36
C PHE A 70 58.85 27.42 -5.34
N LEU A 71 59.61 27.30 -4.25
CA LEU A 71 59.40 26.27 -3.22
C LEU A 71 58.07 26.38 -2.45
N SER A 72 57.40 27.53 -2.55
CA SER A 72 56.15 27.85 -1.82
C SER A 72 54.91 28.01 -2.70
N TYR A 73 55.03 27.74 -4.01
CA TYR A 73 53.84 27.57 -4.85
C TYR A 73 53.37 26.11 -4.79
N PRO A 74 52.08 25.83 -4.55
CA PRO A 74 51.57 24.48 -4.66
C PRO A 74 51.86 23.96 -6.07
N ARG A 75 52.52 22.81 -6.15
CA ARG A 75 52.84 22.14 -7.41
C ARG A 75 51.53 21.69 -8.06
N LEU A 76 51.54 21.42 -9.37
CA LEU A 76 50.37 20.87 -10.06
C LEU A 76 49.87 19.57 -9.39
N GLU A 77 50.79 18.85 -8.74
CA GLU A 77 50.59 17.66 -7.90
C GLU A 77 49.75 17.94 -6.65
N ASP A 78 49.87 19.14 -6.08
CA ASP A 78 49.24 19.55 -4.81
C ASP A 78 47.79 20.05 -5.01
N ILE A 79 47.43 20.46 -6.24
CA ILE A 79 46.10 20.97 -6.60
C ILE A 79 45.28 19.91 -7.38
N TYR A 80 45.95 18.92 -7.98
CA TYR A 80 45.28 17.84 -8.68
C TYR A 80 44.87 16.73 -7.71
N VAL A 81 43.67 16.84 -7.12
CA VAL A 81 42.98 15.65 -6.61
C VAL A 81 42.55 14.87 -7.85
N PRO A 82 43.12 13.68 -8.13
CA PRO A 82 42.63 12.89 -9.25
C PRO A 82 41.15 12.66 -8.98
N ARG A 83 40.27 12.96 -9.95
CA ARG A 83 39.01 12.22 -10.00
C ARG A 83 39.46 10.78 -10.14
N ALA A 84 39.53 10.06 -9.03
CA ALA A 84 39.67 8.63 -9.03
C ALA A 84 38.50 8.17 -9.90
N ARG A 85 38.80 7.78 -11.14
CA ARG A 85 37.83 7.02 -11.91
C ARG A 85 37.53 5.83 -11.00
N PRO A 86 36.28 5.64 -10.55
CA PRO A 86 35.99 4.55 -9.62
C PRO A 86 36.60 3.29 -10.24
N GLY A 87 37.47 2.61 -9.49
CA GLY A 87 38.10 1.39 -10.00
C GLY A 87 37.03 0.38 -10.37
N TYR A 88 37.35 -0.67 -11.11
CA TYR A 88 36.36 -1.72 -11.41
C TYR A 88 35.68 -2.29 -10.15
N VAL A 89 36.38 -2.26 -9.01
CA VAL A 89 35.83 -2.60 -7.69
C VAL A 89 34.88 -1.51 -7.17
N ASP A 90 35.20 -0.21 -7.28
CA ASP A 90 34.30 0.87 -6.84
C ASP A 90 33.08 1.03 -7.77
N GLN A 91 33.25 0.79 -9.07
CA GLN A 91 32.14 0.70 -10.04
C GLN A 91 31.31 -0.54 -9.78
N GLY A 92 31.92 -1.68 -9.44
CA GLY A 92 31.22 -2.88 -9.04
C GLY A 92 30.45 -2.68 -7.73
N VAL A 93 31.05 -2.05 -6.73
CA VAL A 93 30.43 -1.72 -5.44
C VAL A 93 29.33 -0.69 -5.64
N THR A 94 29.54 0.34 -6.46
CA THR A 94 28.51 1.34 -6.75
C THR A 94 27.39 0.74 -7.59
N TYR A 95 27.68 -0.10 -8.58
CA TYR A 95 26.68 -0.83 -9.37
C TYR A 95 25.89 -1.81 -8.50
N LEU A 96 26.54 -2.53 -7.58
CA LEU A 96 25.88 -3.41 -6.62
C LEU A 96 25.04 -2.60 -5.62
N LEU A 97 25.52 -1.46 -5.13
CA LEU A 97 24.78 -0.58 -4.21
C LEU A 97 23.61 0.14 -4.90
N ASP A 98 23.76 0.53 -6.17
CA ASP A 98 22.72 1.17 -6.97
C ASP A 98 21.67 0.13 -7.40
N SER A 99 22.09 -1.03 -7.91
CA SER A 99 21.21 -2.18 -8.15
C SER A 99 20.47 -2.61 -6.89
N ARG A 100 21.15 -2.61 -5.73
CA ARG A 100 20.56 -2.91 -4.41
C ARG A 100 19.44 -1.94 -4.06
N ARG A 101 19.66 -0.63 -4.23
CA ARG A 101 18.61 0.38 -3.95
C ARG A 101 17.45 0.25 -4.93
N THR A 102 17.74 0.05 -6.22
CA THR A 102 16.71 -0.08 -7.26
C THR A 102 15.83 -1.32 -7.05
N ILE A 103 16.39 -2.48 -6.74
CA ILE A 103 15.60 -3.71 -6.56
C ILE A 103 14.80 -3.66 -5.26
N SER A 104 15.38 -3.22 -4.14
CA SER A 104 14.62 -3.06 -2.90
C SER A 104 13.48 -2.06 -3.07
N SER A 105 13.69 -0.94 -3.79
CA SER A 105 12.61 0.00 -4.09
C SER A 105 11.55 -0.58 -5.01
N ALA A 106 11.93 -1.49 -5.92
CA ALA A 106 10.98 -2.16 -6.80
C ALA A 106 10.11 -3.17 -6.04
N VAL A 107 10.69 -3.94 -5.11
CA VAL A 107 9.94 -4.86 -4.24
C VAL A 107 8.93 -4.08 -3.41
N SER A 108 9.38 -3.00 -2.75
CA SER A 108 8.52 -2.11 -1.97
C SER A 108 7.39 -1.53 -2.82
N LEU A 109 7.69 -0.94 -3.99
CA LEU A 109 6.68 -0.35 -4.87
C LEU A 109 5.68 -1.39 -5.40
N MET A 110 6.16 -2.59 -5.78
CA MET A 110 5.27 -3.64 -6.25
C MET A 110 4.43 -4.21 -5.09
N GLY A 111 5.01 -4.36 -3.90
CA GLY A 111 4.32 -4.76 -2.68
C GLY A 111 3.22 -3.77 -2.32
N GLU A 112 3.52 -2.48 -2.26
CA GLU A 112 2.55 -1.41 -2.03
C GLU A 112 1.46 -1.37 -3.10
N ARG A 113 1.81 -1.56 -4.37
CA ARG A 113 0.83 -1.61 -5.47
C ARG A 113 -0.09 -2.82 -5.36
N MET A 114 0.45 -4.00 -5.02
CA MET A 114 -0.36 -5.20 -4.81
C MET A 114 -1.21 -5.04 -3.55
N ASP A 115 -0.67 -4.49 -2.48
CA ASP A 115 -1.41 -4.17 -1.26
C ASP A 115 -2.53 -3.17 -1.54
N ALA A 116 -2.30 -2.15 -2.37
CA ALA A 116 -3.33 -1.18 -2.77
C ALA A 116 -4.41 -1.82 -3.65
N TYR A 117 -4.00 -2.68 -4.60
CA TYR A 117 -4.92 -3.34 -5.51
C TYR A 117 -5.78 -4.38 -4.80
N PHE A 118 -5.20 -5.11 -3.84
CA PHE A 118 -5.88 -6.06 -2.96
C PHE A 118 -6.21 -5.46 -1.59
N ALA A 119 -6.25 -4.11 -1.45
CA ALA A 119 -6.45 -3.40 -0.16
C ALA A 119 -7.80 -3.74 0.52
N GLY A 120 -8.66 -4.48 -0.18
CA GLY A 120 -9.80 -5.19 0.38
C GLY A 120 -9.46 -6.05 1.61
N ASP A 121 -8.24 -6.60 1.68
CA ASP A 121 -7.89 -7.74 2.53
C ASP A 121 -7.21 -7.42 3.87
N HIS A 122 -6.68 -6.21 4.09
CA HIS A 122 -5.98 -5.90 5.36
C HIS A 122 -6.56 -4.68 6.08
N SER A 123 -7.20 -4.91 7.24
CA SER A 123 -7.84 -3.88 8.08
C SER A 123 -6.84 -2.99 8.84
N TRP A 124 -5.59 -3.42 8.97
CA TRP A 124 -4.58 -2.77 9.83
C TRP A 124 -3.80 -1.65 9.13
N ASP A 125 -3.68 -1.73 7.81
CA ASP A 125 -2.77 -0.89 7.02
C ASP A 125 -3.47 0.27 6.32
N THR A 126 -4.77 0.49 6.57
CA THR A 126 -5.47 1.55 5.84
C THR A 126 -4.93 2.92 6.23
N GLU A 127 -4.46 3.63 5.19
CA GLU A 127 -3.90 4.97 5.22
C GLU A 127 -4.83 5.95 5.95
N ASN A 128 -4.29 7.09 6.38
CA ASN A 128 -4.99 8.08 7.19
C ASN A 128 -5.99 8.94 6.39
N ASP A 129 -6.87 8.26 5.65
CA ASP A 129 -7.81 8.86 4.71
C ASP A 129 -9.26 8.50 5.03
N THR A 130 -10.16 9.39 4.63
CA THR A 130 -11.61 9.15 4.67
C THR A 130 -11.97 8.24 3.50
N TYR A 131 -12.75 7.19 3.73
CA TYR A 131 -13.21 6.31 2.66
C TYR A 131 -14.54 5.65 2.99
N LEU A 132 -15.25 5.23 1.93
CA LEU A 132 -16.40 4.35 2.00
C LEU A 132 -16.16 3.18 1.04
N ARG A 133 -16.23 1.96 1.56
CA ARG A 133 -16.17 0.73 0.79
C ARG A 133 -17.50 0.02 0.89
N LEU A 134 -18.06 -0.38 -0.24
CA LEU A 134 -19.24 -1.24 -0.33
C LEU A 134 -18.88 -2.46 -1.15
N ARG A 135 -19.12 -3.65 -0.63
CA ARG A 135 -18.82 -4.90 -1.32
C ARG A 135 -20.02 -5.83 -1.25
N LEU A 136 -20.44 -6.31 -2.41
CA LEU A 136 -21.49 -7.32 -2.54
C LEU A 136 -20.84 -8.61 -3.04
N SER A 137 -20.93 -9.67 -2.26
CA SER A 137 -20.37 -10.98 -2.59
C SER A 137 -21.46 -12.03 -2.68
N GLN A 138 -21.24 -13.02 -3.52
CA GLN A 138 -22.06 -14.21 -3.63
C GLN A 138 -21.12 -15.42 -3.61
N LYS A 139 -21.24 -16.25 -2.57
CA LYS A 139 -20.43 -17.45 -2.38
C LYS A 139 -21.27 -18.69 -2.63
N TRP A 140 -20.75 -19.57 -3.47
CA TRP A 140 -21.30 -20.89 -3.76
C TRP A 140 -20.38 -21.94 -3.14
N ILE A 141 -20.92 -22.75 -2.23
CA ILE A 141 -20.17 -23.81 -1.55
C ILE A 141 -20.67 -25.17 -2.07
N GLU A 142 -19.73 -26.08 -2.27
CA GLU A 142 -20.02 -27.49 -2.55
C GLU A 142 -21.02 -28.04 -1.51
N GLY A 143 -22.07 -28.71 -1.99
CA GLY A 143 -23.24 -29.06 -1.16
C GLY A 143 -24.47 -28.18 -1.39
N GLY A 144 -24.37 -27.14 -2.21
CA GLY A 144 -25.52 -26.34 -2.69
C GLY A 144 -25.90 -25.17 -1.80
N HIS A 145 -25.02 -24.78 -0.87
CA HIS A 145 -25.21 -23.61 -0.03
C HIS A 145 -24.85 -22.35 -0.81
N LEU A 146 -25.78 -21.39 -0.81
CA LEU A 146 -25.60 -20.07 -1.40
C LEU A 146 -25.62 -19.03 -0.29
N GLU A 147 -24.53 -18.27 -0.19
CA GLU A 147 -24.34 -17.27 0.86
C GLU A 147 -24.14 -15.89 0.20
N PRO A 148 -25.19 -15.05 0.14
CA PRO A 148 -25.04 -13.66 -0.23
C PRO A 148 -24.48 -12.85 0.94
N GLU A 149 -23.50 -12.01 0.67
CA GLU A 149 -22.85 -11.18 1.69
C GLU A 149 -22.79 -9.72 1.23
N LEU A 150 -23.12 -8.81 2.16
CA LEU A 150 -22.94 -7.37 1.98
C LEU A 150 -21.95 -6.84 3.02
N ASP A 151 -20.77 -6.45 2.56
CA ASP A 151 -19.77 -5.74 3.36
C ASP A 151 -19.81 -4.24 3.10
N TYR A 152 -19.69 -3.47 4.18
CA TYR A 152 -19.58 -2.03 4.08
C TYR A 152 -18.68 -1.51 5.19
N LYS A 153 -17.67 -0.74 4.79
CA LYS A 153 -16.70 -0.15 5.70
C LYS A 153 -16.66 1.34 5.46
N PHE A 154 -16.68 2.10 6.54
CA PHE A 154 -16.65 3.55 6.48
C PHE A 154 -15.61 4.07 7.46
N ARG A 155 -14.81 5.01 7.01
CA ARG A 155 -13.87 5.73 7.87
C ARG A 155 -13.91 7.21 7.54
N LEU A 156 -13.99 8.04 8.57
CA LEU A 156 -13.94 9.49 8.45
C LEU A 156 -12.84 10.05 9.33
N ASP A 157 -11.85 10.65 8.68
CA ASP A 157 -10.70 11.28 9.31
C ASP A 157 -10.92 12.81 9.31
N LEU A 158 -11.21 13.39 10.48
CA LEU A 158 -11.57 14.80 10.62
C LEU A 158 -10.34 15.68 10.95
N PRO A 159 -10.01 16.70 10.14
CA PRO A 159 -8.80 17.52 10.29
C PRO A 159 -8.88 18.58 11.40
N GLY A 160 -9.96 18.64 12.17
CA GLY A 160 -10.26 19.73 13.12
C GLY A 160 -9.40 19.79 14.39
N THR A 161 -8.39 18.92 14.53
CA THR A 161 -7.55 18.85 15.74
C THR A 161 -6.10 19.22 15.40
N LYS A 162 -5.38 19.88 16.32
CA LYS A 162 -3.97 20.30 16.12
C LYS A 162 -3.19 19.14 15.49
N GLN A 163 -2.42 19.41 14.41
CA GLN A 163 -1.72 18.52 13.45
C GLN A 163 -1.11 17.17 13.95
N ARG A 164 -1.08 16.91 15.25
CA ARG A 164 -0.56 15.72 15.92
C ARG A 164 -1.63 14.68 16.30
N TYR A 165 -2.90 15.06 16.37
CA TYR A 165 -4.01 14.15 16.70
C TYR A 165 -5.12 14.31 15.66
N ARG A 166 -5.75 13.21 15.26
CA ARG A 166 -6.87 13.18 14.31
C ARG A 166 -8.07 12.53 15.00
N LEU A 167 -9.27 13.04 14.72
CA LEU A 167 -10.50 12.40 15.16
C LEU A 167 -10.93 11.42 14.07
N VAL A 168 -11.13 10.16 14.43
CA VAL A 168 -11.49 9.07 13.53
C VAL A 168 -12.83 8.49 13.95
N LEU A 169 -13.74 8.38 12.98
CA LEU A 169 -14.98 7.65 13.10
C LEU A 169 -14.93 6.49 12.11
N ALA A 170 -14.91 5.25 12.60
CA ALA A 170 -14.78 4.05 11.79
C ALA A 170 -15.96 3.10 12.05
N TYR A 171 -16.66 2.70 11.00
CA TYR A 171 -17.61 1.59 11.04
C TYR A 171 -16.99 0.41 10.33
N GLN A 172 -16.63 -0.60 11.10
CA GLN A 172 -15.89 -1.77 10.61
C GLN A 172 -16.23 -3.02 11.42
N GLU A 173 -15.76 -4.16 10.91
CA GLU A 173 -15.80 -5.45 11.59
C GLU A 173 -15.12 -5.34 12.95
N ASP A 174 -15.70 -6.00 13.95
CA ASP A 174 -15.08 -6.07 15.25
C ASP A 174 -13.88 -7.03 15.24
N ASN A 175 -13.01 -6.89 16.23
CA ASN A 175 -11.83 -7.77 16.40
C ASN A 175 -12.21 -9.18 16.88
N GLU A 176 -13.44 -9.64 16.67
CA GLU A 176 -13.92 -10.96 17.08
C GLU A 176 -13.65 -12.05 16.02
N GLN A 177 -13.40 -11.65 14.77
CA GLN A 177 -13.01 -12.55 13.67
C GLN A 177 -11.77 -13.35 14.02
N THR A 178 -11.72 -14.63 13.66
CA THR A 178 -10.51 -15.45 13.78
C THR A 178 -9.39 -14.95 12.86
N LEU A 179 -8.16 -15.33 13.15
CA LEU A 179 -6.98 -15.09 12.33
C LEU A 179 -7.15 -15.66 10.93
N GLU A 180 -7.77 -16.84 10.83
CA GLU A 180 -8.13 -17.45 9.56
C GLU A 180 -9.06 -16.55 8.74
N GLU A 181 -10.15 -16.06 9.34
CA GLU A 181 -11.11 -15.18 8.65
C GLU A 181 -10.48 -13.86 8.20
N ARG A 182 -9.53 -13.33 8.97
CA ARG A 182 -8.83 -12.09 8.63
C ARG A 182 -7.81 -12.26 7.51
N GLU A 183 -7.11 -13.39 7.46
CA GLU A 183 -5.99 -13.60 6.54
C GLU A 183 -6.36 -14.39 5.28
N ARG A 184 -7.53 -15.05 5.25
CA ARG A 184 -8.13 -15.54 4.00
C ARG A 184 -8.63 -14.37 3.17
N SER A 185 -8.67 -14.55 1.85
CA SER A 185 -9.30 -13.60 0.94
C SER A 185 -10.68 -13.27 1.49
N SER A 186 -10.96 -11.99 1.66
CA SER A 186 -12.12 -11.55 2.42
C SER A 186 -13.44 -11.84 1.67
N GLU A 187 -13.38 -12.29 0.42
CA GLU A 187 -14.47 -12.91 -0.36
C GLU A 187 -14.81 -14.34 0.07
N THR A 188 -13.88 -15.05 0.69
CA THR A 188 -14.05 -16.46 1.06
C THR A 188 -14.16 -16.67 2.57
N ALA A 189 -13.77 -15.67 3.37
CA ALA A 189 -14.01 -15.63 4.80
C ALA A 189 -15.52 -15.76 5.14
N ARG A 190 -15.84 -16.21 6.35
CA ARG A 190 -17.22 -16.20 6.85
C ARG A 190 -17.67 -14.73 7.04
N PRO A 191 -18.95 -14.40 6.79
CA PRO A 191 -19.46 -13.07 7.03
C PRO A 191 -19.22 -12.68 8.50
N PRO A 192 -18.75 -11.45 8.78
CA PRO A 192 -18.57 -10.98 10.16
C PRO A 192 -19.90 -10.99 10.91
N GLU A 193 -19.92 -11.62 12.09
CA GLU A 193 -21.12 -11.68 12.93
C GLU A 193 -21.52 -10.30 13.48
N GLU A 194 -20.53 -9.48 13.86
CA GLU A 194 -20.76 -8.15 14.42
C GLU A 194 -19.88 -7.06 13.77
N ARG A 195 -20.51 -5.91 13.50
CA ARG A 195 -19.86 -4.67 13.07
C ARG A 195 -20.13 -3.57 14.07
N SER A 196 -19.15 -2.71 14.29
CA SER A 196 -19.23 -1.70 15.32
C SER A 196 -18.71 -0.35 14.87
N LEU A 197 -19.32 0.69 15.44
CA LEU A 197 -18.89 2.06 15.27
C LEU A 197 -17.84 2.39 16.33
N PHE A 198 -16.66 2.80 15.89
CA PHE A 198 -15.57 3.25 16.74
C PHE A 198 -15.40 4.75 16.57
N ALA A 199 -15.36 5.48 17.69
CA ALA A 199 -15.06 6.90 17.71
C ALA A 199 -13.84 7.13 18.61
N GLY A 200 -12.78 7.74 18.06
CA GLY A 200 -11.54 7.88 18.82
C GLY A 200 -10.55 8.89 18.25
N LEU A 201 -9.50 9.12 19.01
CA LEU A 201 -8.36 9.92 18.60
C LEU A 201 -7.26 8.99 18.10
N LEU A 202 -6.64 9.37 16.99
CA LEU A 202 -5.51 8.69 16.37
C LEU A 202 -4.30 9.62 16.33
N ARG A 203 -3.14 9.10 16.69
CA ARG A 203 -1.84 9.74 16.52
C ARG A 203 -0.89 8.80 15.80
N THR A 204 -0.35 9.26 14.68
CA THR A 204 0.66 8.54 13.91
C THR A 204 2.03 9.15 14.19
N LEU A 205 3.00 8.29 14.45
CA LEU A 205 4.41 8.62 14.69
C LEU A 205 5.23 7.87 13.64
N GLY A 206 5.96 8.58 12.81
CA GLY A 206 6.83 7.98 11.79
C GLY A 206 8.27 8.47 11.93
N ASP A 207 9.21 7.71 11.39
CA ASP A 207 10.55 8.22 11.14
C ASP A 207 10.62 8.94 9.77
N GLU A 208 11.62 9.81 9.58
CA GLU A 208 11.81 10.52 8.30
C GLU A 208 12.13 9.57 7.13
N SER A 209 12.54 8.33 7.45
CA SER A 209 12.91 7.33 6.45
C SER A 209 11.73 6.54 5.89
N GLY A 210 10.54 6.67 6.49
CA GLY A 210 9.33 5.91 6.15
C GLY A 210 9.37 4.43 6.55
N ASN A 211 10.47 3.96 7.14
CA ASN A 211 10.65 2.54 7.45
C ASN A 211 10.01 2.14 8.79
N TRP A 212 9.68 3.10 9.66
CA TRP A 212 8.97 2.85 10.92
C TRP A 212 7.75 3.74 11.01
N GLU A 213 6.63 3.11 11.36
CA GLU A 213 5.40 3.79 11.72
C GLU A 213 4.83 3.19 13.01
N THR A 214 4.35 4.04 13.90
CA THR A 214 3.60 3.66 15.11
C THR A 214 2.32 4.47 15.17
N LYS A 215 1.18 3.80 15.27
CA LYS A 215 -0.13 4.44 15.47
C LYS A 215 -0.60 4.17 16.89
N LEU A 216 -0.97 5.24 17.59
CA LEU A 216 -1.57 5.19 18.92
C LEU A 216 -2.99 5.74 18.82
N SER A 217 -3.96 4.95 19.27
CA SER A 217 -5.37 5.33 19.25
C SER A 217 -6.06 5.04 20.58
N ALA A 218 -7.00 5.89 20.94
CA ALA A 218 -7.86 5.71 22.10
C ALA A 218 -9.26 6.24 21.80
N GLY A 219 -10.29 5.53 22.22
CA GLY A 219 -11.65 5.85 21.85
C GLY A 219 -12.68 4.99 22.54
N VAL A 220 -13.86 4.92 21.94
CA VAL A 220 -15.00 4.14 22.43
C VAL A 220 -15.62 3.38 21.26
N LYS A 221 -15.85 2.09 21.45
CA LYS A 221 -16.76 1.27 20.65
C LYS A 221 -18.19 1.64 21.08
N VAL A 222 -18.94 2.25 20.16
CA VAL A 222 -20.29 2.80 20.38
C VAL A 222 -21.28 1.63 20.41
N LYS A 223 -21.35 0.96 21.56
CA LYS A 223 -22.37 -0.03 21.92
C LYS A 223 -22.96 0.31 23.29
N LEU A 224 -23.99 -0.42 23.73
CA LEU A 224 -24.57 -0.23 25.06
C LEU A 224 -24.38 -1.53 25.88
N PRO A 225 -23.60 -1.52 26.97
CA PRO A 225 -22.86 -0.40 27.55
C PRO A 225 -21.66 0.06 26.68
N PRO A 226 -21.24 1.35 26.75
CA PRO A 226 -20.09 1.83 26.01
C PRO A 226 -18.81 1.09 26.39
N ASP A 227 -17.97 0.82 25.40
CA ASP A 227 -16.78 0.00 25.56
C ASP A 227 -15.54 0.78 25.13
N PRO A 228 -14.86 1.45 26.08
CA PRO A 228 -13.66 2.21 25.79
C PRO A 228 -12.52 1.28 25.39
N PHE A 229 -11.64 1.80 24.52
CA PHE A 229 -10.50 1.05 24.03
C PHE A 229 -9.24 1.92 23.94
N VAL A 230 -8.10 1.25 24.03
CA VAL A 230 -6.78 1.79 23.68
C VAL A 230 -6.08 0.80 22.77
N ARG A 231 -5.49 1.30 21.68
CA ARG A 231 -4.82 0.50 20.66
C ARG A 231 -3.47 1.14 20.33
N SER A 232 -2.45 0.31 20.24
CA SER A 232 -1.11 0.65 19.75
C SER A 232 -0.77 -0.30 18.62
N SER A 233 -0.33 0.21 17.48
CA SER A 233 0.18 -0.61 16.38
C SER A 233 1.52 -0.06 15.90
N GLY A 234 2.41 -0.95 15.48
CA GLY A 234 3.71 -0.63 14.93
C GLY A 234 3.97 -1.42 13.66
N LYS A 235 4.54 -0.76 12.65
CA LYS A 235 4.98 -1.34 11.39
C LYS A 235 6.45 -0.96 11.18
N ARG A 236 7.29 -1.95 10.90
CA ARG A 236 8.69 -1.76 10.53
C ARG A 236 8.98 -2.48 9.22
N LEU A 237 9.60 -1.77 8.29
CA LEU A 237 10.12 -2.31 7.05
C LEU A 237 11.64 -2.47 7.16
N PHE A 238 12.13 -3.63 6.71
CA PHE A 238 13.53 -4.00 6.68
C PHE A 238 13.86 -4.60 5.32
N SER A 239 14.82 -4.02 4.59
CA SER A 239 15.37 -4.65 3.39
C SER A 239 16.40 -5.71 3.79
N ILE A 240 16.15 -6.99 3.48
CA ILE A 240 17.07 -8.10 3.74
C ILE A 240 17.78 -8.46 2.43
N GLY A 241 19.04 -8.03 2.30
CA GLY A 241 19.78 -8.20 1.05
C GLY A 241 19.15 -7.42 -0.11
N ASP A 242 19.25 -7.96 -1.32
CA ASP A 242 18.84 -7.24 -2.53
C ASP A 242 17.44 -7.61 -3.02
N PHE A 243 16.90 -8.75 -2.58
CA PHE A 243 15.69 -9.33 -3.17
C PHE A 243 14.54 -9.50 -2.19
N TRP A 244 14.80 -9.36 -0.88
CA TRP A 244 13.79 -9.60 0.14
C TRP A 244 13.48 -8.31 0.88
N GLU A 245 12.19 -8.06 1.01
CA GLU A 245 11.65 -7.11 1.97
C GLU A 245 11.03 -7.88 3.12
N PHE A 246 11.31 -7.43 4.34
CA PHE A 246 10.73 -7.99 5.54
C PHE A 246 9.94 -6.90 6.25
N ARG A 247 8.65 -7.16 6.43
CA ARG A 247 7.71 -6.29 7.13
C ARG A 247 7.34 -6.97 8.43
N PHE A 248 7.61 -6.28 9.52
CA PHE A 248 7.18 -6.64 10.86
C PHE A 248 6.02 -5.72 11.26
N GLN A 249 4.88 -6.32 11.59
CA GLN A 249 3.72 -5.59 12.11
C GLN A 249 3.33 -6.17 13.47
N SER A 250 2.98 -5.31 14.41
CA SER A 250 2.50 -5.74 15.71
C SER A 250 1.42 -4.78 16.20
N ILE A 251 0.38 -5.35 16.78
CA ILE A 251 -0.74 -4.63 17.36
C ILE A 251 -0.94 -5.09 18.81
N LEU A 252 -1.23 -4.13 19.68
CA LEU A 252 -1.62 -4.36 21.06
C LEU A 252 -2.83 -3.50 21.35
N GLU A 253 -3.90 -4.15 21.78
CA GLU A 253 -5.19 -3.53 22.04
C GLU A 253 -5.70 -3.94 23.40
N TRP A 254 -6.44 -3.03 24.00
CA TRP A 254 -7.19 -3.32 25.21
C TRP A 254 -8.59 -2.71 25.07
N PHE A 255 -9.58 -3.56 25.28
CA PHE A 255 -10.99 -3.21 25.36
C PHE A 255 -11.50 -3.51 26.77
N ASN A 256 -12.47 -2.71 27.23
CA ASN A 256 -13.04 -2.94 28.55
C ASN A 256 -13.92 -4.20 28.59
N SER A 257 -14.56 -4.59 27.48
CA SER A 257 -15.36 -5.82 27.44
C SER A 257 -14.56 -7.10 27.18
N SER A 258 -13.58 -7.06 26.27
CA SER A 258 -12.89 -8.26 25.75
C SER A 258 -11.42 -8.39 26.19
N GLY A 259 -10.93 -7.48 27.04
CA GLY A 259 -9.58 -7.57 27.58
C GLY A 259 -8.49 -7.21 26.57
N VAL A 260 -7.34 -7.89 26.67
CA VAL A 260 -6.17 -7.62 25.85
C VAL A 260 -6.19 -8.48 24.57
N HIS A 261 -5.86 -7.85 23.45
CA HIS A 261 -5.61 -8.51 22.17
C HIS A 261 -4.22 -8.12 21.66
N ALA A 262 -3.42 -9.11 21.26
CA ALA A 262 -2.09 -8.89 20.72
C ALA A 262 -1.90 -9.68 19.43
N GLY A 263 -1.58 -8.98 18.34
CA GLY A 263 -1.31 -9.57 17.03
C GLY A 263 0.13 -9.27 16.60
N THR A 264 0.76 -10.21 15.90
CA THR A 264 2.09 -10.04 15.32
C THR A 264 2.20 -10.75 13.98
N ASP A 265 2.64 -9.99 12.97
CA ASP A 265 2.77 -10.47 11.60
C ASP A 265 4.21 -10.31 11.12
N PHE A 266 4.72 -11.37 10.52
CA PHE A 266 6.04 -11.46 9.90
C PHE A 266 5.86 -11.72 8.41
N ILE A 267 6.07 -10.70 7.59
CA ILE A 267 5.79 -10.77 6.15
C ILE A 267 7.11 -10.65 5.38
N PHE A 268 7.43 -11.65 4.58
CA PHE A 268 8.60 -11.68 3.70
C PHE A 268 8.15 -11.58 2.26
N GLU A 269 8.68 -10.62 1.51
CA GLU A 269 8.29 -10.34 0.14
C GLU A 269 9.50 -10.38 -0.79
N ARG A 270 9.30 -10.88 -2.00
CA ARG A 270 10.33 -10.91 -3.03
C ARG A 270 9.73 -10.88 -4.43
N ILE A 271 10.27 -10.03 -5.29
CA ILE A 271 10.02 -10.12 -6.74
C ILE A 271 10.79 -11.33 -7.27
N VAL A 272 10.05 -12.34 -7.75
CA VAL A 272 10.63 -13.57 -8.33
C VAL A 272 10.78 -13.48 -9.84
N ALA A 273 9.96 -12.65 -10.49
CA ALA A 273 10.05 -12.27 -11.89
C ALA A 273 9.34 -10.93 -12.11
N GLN A 274 9.52 -10.28 -13.27
CA GLN A 274 9.05 -8.89 -13.51
C GLN A 274 7.57 -8.63 -13.16
N GLN A 275 6.72 -9.65 -13.32
CA GLN A 275 5.28 -9.57 -13.05
C GLN A 275 4.84 -10.38 -11.82
N PHE A 276 5.78 -11.01 -11.10
CA PHE A 276 5.49 -11.94 -10.01
C PHE A 276 6.12 -11.48 -8.68
N LEU A 277 5.26 -11.25 -7.69
CA LEU A 277 5.64 -10.96 -6.31
C LEU A 277 5.27 -12.17 -5.44
N PHE A 278 6.29 -12.77 -4.82
CA PHE A 278 6.10 -13.81 -3.81
C PHE A 278 6.03 -13.18 -2.43
N ARG A 279 5.08 -13.63 -1.60
CA ARG A 279 4.93 -13.23 -0.20
C ARG A 279 4.78 -14.47 0.68
N ALA A 280 5.52 -14.52 1.77
CA ALA A 280 5.36 -15.50 2.84
C ALA A 280 5.04 -14.75 4.14
N GLY A 281 3.82 -14.94 4.66
CA GLY A 281 3.34 -14.34 5.90
C GLY A 281 3.23 -15.38 7.00
N THR A 282 3.80 -15.08 8.16
CA THR A 282 3.55 -15.80 9.41
C THR A 282 2.79 -14.88 10.34
N TYR A 283 1.68 -15.37 10.89
CA TYR A 283 0.74 -14.57 11.68
C TYR A 283 0.51 -15.21 13.03
N LEU A 284 0.45 -14.40 14.08
CA LEU A 284 0.19 -14.81 15.45
C LEU A 284 -0.84 -13.87 16.07
N ASP A 285 -1.89 -14.40 16.67
CA ASP A 285 -2.99 -13.63 17.23
C ASP A 285 -3.38 -14.20 18.59
N TRP A 286 -3.23 -13.40 19.66
CA TRP A 286 -3.54 -13.81 21.02
C TRP A 286 -4.63 -12.95 21.62
N ARG A 287 -5.62 -13.59 22.23
CA ARG A 287 -6.78 -12.93 22.87
C ARG A 287 -6.97 -13.44 24.29
N ASP A 288 -7.03 -12.50 25.22
CA ASP A 288 -7.20 -12.76 26.64
C ASP A 288 -8.58 -13.39 26.95
N GLU A 289 -9.68 -12.84 26.41
CA GLU A 289 -11.04 -13.31 26.69
C GLU A 289 -11.30 -14.76 26.25
N LYS A 290 -10.78 -15.14 25.08
CA LYS A 290 -10.93 -16.51 24.55
C LYS A 290 -9.86 -17.45 25.13
N ASP A 291 -8.81 -16.89 25.72
CA ASP A 291 -7.60 -17.61 26.14
C ASP A 291 -7.06 -18.47 25.00
N THR A 292 -6.96 -17.89 23.80
CA THR A 292 -6.53 -18.57 22.58
C THR A 292 -5.38 -17.85 21.90
N LEU A 293 -4.37 -18.62 21.50
CA LEU A 293 -3.35 -18.19 20.55
C LEU A 293 -3.64 -18.85 19.22
N GLU A 294 -3.99 -18.08 18.22
CA GLU A 294 -4.14 -18.51 16.84
C GLU A 294 -2.82 -18.23 16.09
N PHE A 295 -2.49 -19.12 15.16
CA PHE A 295 -1.32 -18.99 14.31
C PHE A 295 -1.66 -19.31 12.86
N GLY A 296 -0.98 -18.64 11.96
CA GLY A 296 -1.21 -18.77 10.53
C GLY A 296 0.08 -18.74 9.74
N GLN A 297 0.13 -19.50 8.65
CA GLN A 297 1.15 -19.39 7.62
C GLN A 297 0.47 -19.26 6.27
N LYS A 298 0.72 -18.16 5.56
CA LYS A 298 0.20 -17.90 4.20
C LYS A 298 1.35 -17.73 3.22
N PHE A 299 1.25 -18.39 2.09
CA PHE A 299 2.11 -18.18 0.93
C PHE A 299 1.26 -17.61 -0.19
N SER A 300 1.68 -16.48 -0.74
CA SER A 300 1.00 -15.79 -1.82
C SER A 300 1.94 -15.59 -2.99
N LEU A 301 1.44 -15.79 -4.20
CA LEU A 301 2.12 -15.41 -5.43
C LEU A 301 1.20 -14.48 -6.21
N PHE A 302 1.53 -13.19 -6.23
CA PHE A 302 0.79 -12.20 -6.98
C PHE A 302 1.36 -12.10 -8.38
N GLN A 303 0.48 -12.11 -9.37
CA GLN A 303 0.80 -11.93 -10.78
C GLN A 303 0.05 -10.72 -11.33
N ASP A 304 0.80 -9.74 -11.81
CA ASP A 304 0.28 -8.62 -12.58
C ASP A 304 -0.03 -9.10 -14.01
N LEU A 305 -1.29 -9.05 -14.42
CA LEU A 305 -1.74 -9.48 -15.76
C LEU A 305 -1.87 -8.29 -16.72
N GLY A 306 -1.80 -7.06 -16.21
CA GLY A 306 -1.94 -5.84 -16.99
C GLY A 306 -2.49 -4.66 -16.20
N PRO A 307 -2.81 -3.55 -16.86
CA PRO A 307 -3.19 -2.30 -16.19
C PRO A 307 -4.46 -2.37 -15.33
N ARG A 308 -5.30 -3.40 -15.51
CA ARG A 308 -6.61 -3.52 -14.87
C ARG A 308 -6.88 -4.88 -14.26
N ASP A 309 -5.94 -5.82 -14.35
CA ASP A 309 -6.16 -7.22 -14.01
C ASP A 309 -4.95 -7.73 -13.20
N ALA A 310 -5.23 -8.36 -12.07
CA ALA A 310 -4.21 -9.10 -11.32
C ALA A 310 -4.79 -10.40 -10.77
N ILE A 311 -3.92 -11.37 -10.50
CA ILE A 311 -4.30 -12.61 -9.86
C ILE A 311 -3.38 -12.93 -8.69
N GLY A 312 -3.94 -13.27 -7.54
CA GLY A 312 -3.23 -13.75 -6.36
C GLY A 312 -3.46 -15.24 -6.19
N TYR A 313 -2.39 -16.05 -6.17
CA TYR A 313 -2.49 -17.46 -5.80
C TYR A 313 -2.12 -17.60 -4.33
N HIS A 314 -2.98 -18.22 -3.53
CA HIS A 314 -2.78 -18.33 -2.09
C HIS A 314 -2.81 -19.78 -1.63
N LEU A 315 -1.91 -20.10 -0.71
CA LEU A 315 -1.91 -21.32 0.07
C LEU A 315 -1.79 -20.91 1.53
N GLY A 316 -2.71 -21.34 2.38
CA GLY A 316 -2.63 -21.01 3.80
C GLY A 316 -2.97 -22.15 4.73
N ILE A 317 -2.43 -22.05 5.93
CA ILE A 317 -2.51 -23.00 7.02
C ILE A 317 -2.81 -22.21 8.28
N PHE A 318 -3.90 -22.53 8.96
CA PHE A 318 -4.30 -21.87 10.21
C PHE A 318 -4.56 -22.89 11.30
N GLY A 319 -4.32 -22.49 12.53
CA GLY A 319 -4.58 -23.32 13.69
C GLY A 319 -4.58 -22.52 14.98
N ASN A 320 -4.89 -23.21 16.07
CA ASN A 320 -4.86 -22.67 17.42
C ASN A 320 -3.89 -23.48 18.31
N SER A 321 -3.31 -22.81 19.30
CA SER A 321 -2.23 -23.34 20.14
C SER A 321 -2.30 -22.79 21.56
N TYR A 322 -3.43 -22.96 22.25
CA TYR A 322 -3.48 -22.61 23.67
C TYR A 322 -2.77 -23.64 24.57
N SER A 323 -3.07 -24.93 24.42
CA SER A 323 -2.46 -26.00 25.23
C SER A 323 -2.01 -27.22 24.41
N HIS A 324 -2.66 -27.46 23.27
CA HIS A 324 -2.33 -28.50 22.31
C HIS A 324 -2.45 -27.86 20.94
N SER A 325 -1.35 -27.77 20.20
CA SER A 325 -1.36 -27.20 18.85
C SER A 325 -2.22 -28.07 17.93
N GLN A 326 -3.22 -27.46 17.31
CA GLN A 326 -4.10 -28.10 16.35
C GLN A 326 -4.22 -27.22 15.11
N ILE A 327 -4.17 -27.85 13.95
CA ILE A 327 -4.35 -27.18 12.66
C ILE A 327 -5.83 -27.20 12.29
N ASP A 328 -6.47 -26.05 12.17
CA ASP A 328 -7.90 -25.96 11.93
C ASP A 328 -8.22 -26.11 10.46
N THR A 329 -7.46 -25.43 9.59
CA THR A 329 -7.75 -25.43 8.15
C THR A 329 -6.48 -25.31 7.30
N TYR A 330 -6.49 -26.00 6.16
CA TYR A 330 -5.62 -25.71 5.02
C TYR A 330 -6.46 -25.26 3.86
N TYR A 331 -5.96 -24.36 3.03
CA TYR A 331 -6.69 -23.94 1.82
C TYR A 331 -5.77 -23.54 0.69
N ILE A 332 -6.30 -23.66 -0.52
CA ILE A 332 -5.72 -23.10 -1.73
C ILE A 332 -6.78 -22.25 -2.43
N SER A 333 -6.42 -21.04 -2.84
CA SER A 333 -7.30 -20.16 -3.59
C SER A 333 -6.57 -19.44 -4.71
N ALA A 334 -7.35 -18.92 -5.66
CA ALA A 334 -6.87 -17.98 -6.65
C ALA A 334 -7.83 -16.78 -6.70
N ASP A 335 -7.37 -15.61 -6.28
CA ASP A 335 -8.13 -14.38 -6.34
C ASP A 335 -7.84 -13.65 -7.65
N TYR A 336 -8.78 -13.72 -8.60
CA TYR A 336 -8.74 -12.89 -9.79
C TYR A 336 -9.51 -11.60 -9.54
N ARG A 337 -8.79 -10.47 -9.56
CA ARG A 337 -9.34 -9.14 -9.36
C ARG A 337 -9.19 -8.30 -10.63
N ARG A 338 -10.24 -7.55 -10.95
CA ARG A 338 -10.29 -6.67 -12.12
C ARG A 338 -10.86 -5.30 -11.77
N ASP A 339 -10.17 -4.23 -12.19
CA ASP A 339 -10.75 -2.88 -12.25
C ASP A 339 -11.71 -2.81 -13.43
N LEU A 340 -13.00 -2.69 -13.13
CA LEU A 340 -14.04 -2.54 -14.13
C LEU A 340 -14.15 -1.08 -14.61
N TYR A 341 -13.90 -0.11 -13.73
CA TYR A 341 -14.09 1.29 -14.07
C TYR A 341 -13.39 2.28 -13.12
N LYS A 342 -12.45 3.03 -13.69
CA LYS A 342 -11.83 4.25 -13.13
C LYS A 342 -11.35 4.07 -11.67
N ASP A 343 -10.82 2.90 -11.35
CA ASP A 343 -10.19 2.60 -10.06
C ASP A 343 -11.13 2.71 -8.84
N TRP A 344 -12.45 2.71 -9.04
CA TRP A 344 -13.43 2.73 -7.94
C TRP A 344 -14.42 1.57 -7.98
N LEU A 345 -14.50 0.81 -9.07
CA LEU A 345 -15.35 -0.37 -9.20
C LEU A 345 -14.50 -1.59 -9.55
N TYR A 346 -14.48 -2.58 -8.67
CA TYR A 346 -13.73 -3.81 -8.81
C TYR A 346 -14.66 -5.01 -8.86
N MET A 347 -14.22 -6.05 -9.57
CA MET A 347 -14.84 -7.36 -9.55
C MET A 347 -13.80 -8.41 -9.19
N ASN A 348 -14.14 -9.27 -8.23
CA ASN A 348 -13.26 -10.35 -7.79
C ASN A 348 -13.94 -11.69 -8.03
N VAL A 349 -13.17 -12.68 -8.45
CA VAL A 349 -13.60 -14.06 -8.65
C VAL A 349 -12.61 -14.95 -7.95
N VAL A 350 -13.07 -15.64 -6.90
CA VAL A 350 -12.21 -16.39 -5.99
C VAL A 350 -12.68 -17.84 -5.92
N PRO A 351 -12.20 -18.73 -6.81
CA PRO A 351 -12.23 -20.17 -6.57
C PRO A 351 -11.33 -20.53 -5.38
N GLU A 352 -11.85 -21.36 -4.49
CA GLU A 352 -11.13 -21.89 -3.33
C GLU A 352 -11.42 -23.38 -3.14
N LEU A 353 -10.41 -24.12 -2.68
CA LEU A 353 -10.57 -25.45 -2.12
C LEU A 353 -10.04 -25.44 -0.68
N ALA A 354 -10.95 -25.61 0.28
CA ALA A 354 -10.66 -25.61 1.71
C ALA A 354 -10.68 -27.04 2.26
N PHE A 355 -9.87 -27.30 3.28
CA PHE A 355 -9.81 -28.58 4.00
C PHE A 355 -9.95 -28.30 5.50
N PRO A 356 -11.17 -28.02 5.98
CA PRO A 356 -11.40 -27.74 7.39
C PRO A 356 -11.36 -29.02 8.21
N ARG A 357 -10.84 -28.94 9.44
CA ARG A 357 -10.81 -30.04 10.41
C ARG A 357 -12.21 -30.53 10.78
N GLU A 358 -13.19 -29.63 10.82
CA GLU A 358 -14.61 -29.95 11.13
C GLU A 358 -15.20 -30.99 10.14
N GLU A 359 -14.68 -31.03 8.91
CA GLU A 359 -15.05 -31.98 7.86
C GLU A 359 -14.01 -33.10 7.68
N ASP A 360 -13.24 -33.40 8.75
CA ASP A 360 -12.15 -34.40 8.74
C ASP A 360 -11.09 -34.13 7.65
N PHE A 361 -10.84 -32.86 7.33
CA PHE A 361 -9.98 -32.43 6.22
C PHE A 361 -10.45 -32.92 4.84
N THR A 362 -11.75 -33.17 4.69
CA THR A 362 -12.36 -33.38 3.36
C THR A 362 -12.36 -32.06 2.60
N GLY A 363 -12.01 -32.13 1.31
CA GLY A 363 -11.97 -30.94 0.45
C GLY A 363 -13.37 -30.39 0.20
N VAL A 364 -13.57 -29.11 0.48
CA VAL A 364 -14.80 -28.37 0.22
C VAL A 364 -14.47 -27.29 -0.81
N ALA A 365 -14.99 -27.44 -2.02
CA ALA A 365 -14.82 -26.43 -3.06
C ALA A 365 -15.80 -25.25 -2.83
N SER A 366 -15.32 -24.04 -3.07
CA SER A 366 -16.19 -22.87 -3.16
C SER A 366 -15.77 -21.94 -4.29
N LEU A 367 -16.73 -21.15 -4.77
CA LEU A 367 -16.50 -20.06 -5.69
C LEU A 367 -17.15 -18.83 -5.08
N THR A 368 -16.41 -17.73 -4.97
CA THR A 368 -17.00 -16.43 -4.65
C THR A 368 -16.90 -15.51 -5.86
N VAL A 369 -17.97 -14.76 -6.13
CA VAL A 369 -17.93 -13.59 -7.01
C VAL A 369 -18.32 -12.37 -6.19
N SER A 370 -17.53 -11.31 -6.27
CA SER A 370 -17.82 -10.07 -5.56
C SER A 370 -17.68 -8.84 -6.46
N PHE A 371 -18.42 -7.79 -6.10
CA PHE A 371 -18.28 -6.46 -6.66
C PHE A 371 -17.98 -5.49 -5.53
N GLU A 372 -16.87 -4.76 -5.64
CA GLU A 372 -16.44 -3.79 -4.65
C GLU A 372 -16.45 -2.38 -5.24
N ILE A 373 -17.04 -1.46 -4.50
CA ILE A 373 -17.10 -0.03 -4.79
C ILE A 373 -16.29 0.69 -3.72
N PHE A 374 -15.29 1.45 -4.13
CA PHE A 374 -14.40 2.19 -3.25
C PHE A 374 -14.49 3.69 -3.51
N PHE A 375 -14.87 4.46 -2.50
CA PHE A 375 -14.88 5.92 -2.52
C PHE A 375 -13.81 6.43 -1.56
N ARG A 376 -12.94 7.33 -2.01
CA ARG A 376 -11.86 7.96 -1.23
C ARG A 376 -11.94 9.48 -1.34
#